data_AF-A0AB35W278-F1
#
_entry.id   AF-A0AB35W278-F1
#
_cell.length_a   1.000
_cell.length_b   1.000
_cell.length_c   1.000
_cell.angle_alpha   90.00
_cell.angle_beta   90.00
_cell.angle_gamma   90.00
#
_symmetry.space_group_name_H-M   'P 1'
#
loop_
_entity.id
_entity.type
_entity.pdbx_description
1 polymer ?
#
loop_
_entity_poly.entity_id
_entity_poly.type
_entity_poly.pdbx_seq_one_letter_code
_entity_poly.pdbx_strand_id
1 'polypeptide(L)'
;MTFDNQEYAYVVAELRPCTDTDEYTDLVIDNEHYAIHRLDPCKDMQTAMYTAIDIERTEPNHKHITLHHESLMKLIHGIHGEYEPQPQREVFKLLEQAKAQGLKPCK
;
A
#
# COMPACT_ATOMS: atom_id res chain seq x y z
N MET A 1 -2.47 -10.10 22.30
CA MET A 1 -3.69 -10.38 21.50
C MET A 1 -3.30 -11.42 20.46
N THR A 2 -3.94 -12.58 20.48
CA THR A 2 -3.72 -13.66 19.50
C THR A 2 -4.69 -13.46 18.34
N PHE A 3 -4.17 -13.30 17.12
CA PHE A 3 -4.93 -13.07 15.88
C PHE A 3 -5.42 -14.37 15.22
N ASP A 4 -5.68 -15.43 16.02
CA ASP A 4 -5.85 -16.81 15.53
C ASP A 4 -7.20 -17.12 14.87
N ASN A 5 -7.92 -16.12 14.35
CA ASN A 5 -9.16 -16.32 13.62
C ASN A 5 -9.41 -15.14 12.65
N GLN A 6 -8.47 -14.90 11.73
CA GLN A 6 -8.58 -13.76 10.83
C GLN A 6 -9.69 -13.98 9.80
N GLU A 7 -10.90 -13.53 10.14
CA GLU A 7 -12.13 -13.57 9.32
C GLU A 7 -12.04 -12.70 8.06
N TYR A 8 -11.11 -11.72 8.06
CA TYR A 8 -10.90 -10.76 6.99
C TYR A 8 -9.45 -10.78 6.48
N ALA A 9 -9.27 -11.16 5.22
CA ALA A 9 -7.96 -11.22 4.58
C ALA A 9 -7.60 -9.92 3.85
N TYR A 10 -8.56 -9.05 3.56
CA TYR A 10 -8.37 -7.81 2.80
C TYR A 10 -9.03 -6.62 3.49
N VAL A 11 -8.57 -5.41 3.17
CA VAL A 11 -9.26 -4.15 3.43
C VAL A 11 -9.35 -3.37 2.13
N VAL A 12 -10.50 -2.76 1.87
CA VAL A 12 -10.68 -1.77 0.81
C VAL A 12 -10.80 -0.40 1.46
N ALA A 13 -9.90 0.51 1.11
CA ALA A 13 -10.00 1.90 1.51
C ALA A 13 -10.63 2.70 0.38
N GLU A 14 -11.73 3.39 0.67
CA GLU A 14 -12.30 4.41 -0.19
C GLU A 14 -11.61 5.74 0.06
N LEU A 15 -11.14 6.38 -1.01
CA LEU A 15 -10.29 7.56 -0.98
C LEU A 15 -11.01 8.72 -1.66
N ARG A 16 -11.35 9.76 -0.89
CA ARG A 16 -11.92 11.00 -1.42
C ARG A 16 -10.78 11.95 -1.81
N PRO A 17 -10.84 12.61 -2.98
CA PRO A 17 -9.88 13.66 -3.33
C PRO A 17 -9.90 14.79 -2.29
N CYS A 18 -8.73 15.23 -1.84
CA CYS A 18 -8.59 16.42 -1.02
C CYS A 18 -8.69 17.66 -1.92
N THR A 19 -9.83 18.34 -1.89
CA THR A 19 -10.05 19.58 -2.65
C THR A 19 -9.74 20.83 -1.85
N ASP A 20 -9.61 20.71 -0.53
CA ASP A 20 -9.30 21.82 0.38
C ASP A 20 -7.81 21.83 0.71
N THR A 21 -7.17 22.98 0.48
CA THR A 21 -5.71 23.16 0.64
C THR A 21 -5.22 23.09 2.09
N ASP A 22 -6.14 23.08 3.05
CA ASP A 22 -5.85 23.05 4.49
C ASP A 22 -6.17 21.68 5.13
N GLU A 23 -6.64 20.68 4.36
CA GLU A 23 -6.92 19.34 4.89
C GLU A 23 -5.66 18.48 5.02
N TYR A 24 -5.60 17.70 6.11
CA TYR A 24 -4.60 16.66 6.30
C TYR A 24 -4.71 15.63 5.17
N THR A 25 -3.58 15.30 4.55
CA THR A 25 -3.52 14.26 3.52
C THR A 25 -3.21 12.92 4.18
N ASP A 26 -4.10 11.94 4.02
CA ASP A 26 -3.85 10.57 4.46
C ASP A 26 -2.95 9.82 3.47
N LEU A 27 -3.15 10.06 2.17
CA LEU A 27 -2.47 9.32 1.11
C LEU A 27 -2.18 10.19 -0.13
N VAL A 28 -1.04 9.98 -0.78
CA VAL A 28 -0.69 10.59 -2.06
C VAL A 28 -0.55 9.50 -3.13
N ILE A 29 -1.28 9.63 -4.24
CA ILE A 29 -1.19 8.76 -5.42
C ILE A 29 -0.95 9.65 -6.63
N ASP A 30 0.11 9.42 -7.41
CA ASP A 30 0.41 10.20 -8.62
C ASP A 30 0.46 11.73 -8.40
N ASN A 31 0.96 12.17 -7.23
CA ASN A 31 0.96 13.57 -6.75
C ASN A 31 -0.42 14.18 -6.49
N GLU A 32 -1.48 13.38 -6.52
CA GLU A 32 -2.81 13.76 -6.07
C GLU A 32 -3.00 13.36 -4.60
N HIS A 33 -3.69 14.23 -3.86
CA HIS A 33 -3.89 14.09 -2.42
C HIS A 33 -5.27 13.51 -2.11
N TYR A 34 -5.31 12.55 -1.20
CA TYR A 34 -6.53 11.84 -0.82
C TYR A 34 -6.67 11.72 0.70
N ALA A 35 -7.92 11.78 1.16
CA ALA A 35 -8.31 11.43 2.51
C ALA A 35 -9.04 10.08 2.50
N ILE A 36 -8.82 9.25 3.51
CA ILE A 36 -9.52 8.00 3.70
C ILE A 36 -10.95 8.34 4.13
N HIS A 37 -11.91 8.08 3.25
CA HIS A 37 -13.32 8.31 3.51
C HIS A 37 -13.93 7.15 4.30
N ARG A 38 -13.58 5.91 3.92
CA ARG A 38 -14.12 4.68 4.52
C ARG A 38 -13.12 3.53 4.39
N LEU A 39 -13.18 2.59 5.34
CA LEU A 39 -12.43 1.33 5.33
C LEU A 39 -13.40 0.15 5.46
N ASP A 40 -13.40 -0.74 4.48
CA ASP A 40 -14.27 -1.90 4.43
C ASP A 40 -13.45 -3.21 4.54
N PRO A 41 -13.54 -3.96 5.65
CA PRO A 41 -12.88 -5.25 5.79
C PRO A 41 -13.57 -6.30 4.91
N CYS A 42 -12.76 -7.09 4.19
CA CYS A 42 -13.23 -8.06 3.23
C CYS A 42 -12.64 -9.44 3.51
N LYS A 43 -13.50 -10.47 3.52
CA LYS A 43 -13.09 -11.86 3.82
C LYS A 43 -12.14 -12.43 2.78
N ASP A 44 -12.33 -12.06 1.52
CA ASP A 44 -11.61 -12.56 0.37
C ASP A 44 -11.47 -11.49 -0.72
N MET A 45 -10.64 -11.79 -1.73
CA MET A 45 -10.36 -10.87 -2.83
C MET A 45 -11.61 -10.57 -3.67
N GLN A 46 -12.51 -11.55 -3.82
CA GLN A 46 -13.73 -11.38 -4.60
C GLN A 46 -14.66 -10.35 -3.95
N THR A 47 -14.84 -10.42 -2.64
CA THR A 47 -15.61 -9.43 -1.87
C THR A 47 -14.97 -8.05 -1.99
N ALA A 48 -13.64 -7.96 -1.88
CA ALA A 48 -12.91 -6.72 -2.04
C ALA A 48 -13.10 -6.09 -3.43
N MET A 49 -13.07 -6.89 -4.49
CA MET A 49 -13.34 -6.43 -5.86
C MET A 49 -14.76 -5.89 -6.01
N TYR A 50 -15.77 -6.56 -5.44
CA TYR A 50 -17.15 -6.07 -5.52
C TYR A 50 -17.35 -4.77 -4.74
N THR A 51 -16.71 -4.63 -3.57
CA THR A 51 -16.73 -3.37 -2.81
C THR A 51 -16.11 -2.23 -3.62
N ALA A 52 -14.96 -2.48 -4.24
CA ALA A 52 -14.30 -1.50 -5.12
C ALA A 52 -15.19 -1.07 -6.30
N ILE A 53 -15.82 -2.03 -6.98
CA ILE A 53 -16.76 -1.75 -8.09
C ILE A 53 -17.96 -0.93 -7.60
N ASP A 54 -18.48 -1.24 -6.40
CA ASP A 54 -19.61 -0.49 -5.85
C ASP A 54 -19.23 0.97 -5.60
N ILE A 55 -18.06 1.20 -4.97
CA ILE A 55 -17.50 2.54 -4.78
C ILE A 55 -17.36 3.29 -6.11
N GLU A 56 -16.76 2.67 -7.13
CA GLU A 56 -16.60 3.33 -8.45
C GLU A 56 -17.94 3.72 -9.08
N ARG A 57 -19.00 2.93 -8.83
CA ARG A 57 -20.34 3.20 -9.35
C ARG A 57 -21.08 4.27 -8.56
N THR A 58 -20.90 4.32 -7.24
CA THR A 58 -21.60 5.28 -6.36
C THR A 58 -20.87 6.62 -6.32
N GLU A 59 -19.54 6.59 -6.30
CA GLU A 59 -18.66 7.75 -6.11
C GLU A 59 -17.52 7.76 -7.15
N PRO A 60 -17.80 8.12 -8.42
CA PRO A 60 -16.86 7.95 -9.53
C PRO A 60 -15.61 8.84 -9.45
N ASN A 61 -15.60 9.85 -8.58
CA ASN A 61 -14.43 10.69 -8.33
C ASN A 61 -13.55 10.17 -7.18
N HIS A 62 -14.02 9.18 -6.43
CA HIS A 62 -13.23 8.54 -5.39
C HIS A 62 -12.30 7.49 -6.00
N LYS A 63 -11.16 7.27 -5.35
CA LYS A 63 -10.27 6.15 -5.64
C LYS A 63 -10.44 5.07 -4.58
N HIS A 64 -9.86 3.91 -4.81
CA HIS A 64 -9.78 2.89 -3.79
C HIS A 64 -8.45 2.18 -3.79
N ILE A 65 -8.06 1.65 -2.63
CA ILE A 65 -6.92 0.73 -2.51
C ILE A 65 -7.40 -0.53 -1.81
N THR A 66 -7.10 -1.67 -2.42
CA THR A 66 -7.31 -2.98 -1.82
C THR A 66 -5.98 -3.52 -1.30
N LEU A 67 -5.89 -3.77 0.00
CA LEU A 67 -4.70 -4.35 0.64
C LEU A 67 -5.04 -5.70 1.26
N HIS A 68 -4.22 -6.71 0.95
CA HIS A 68 -4.18 -7.94 1.74
C HIS A 68 -3.62 -7.64 3.14
N HIS A 69 -4.08 -8.36 4.16
CA HIS A 69 -3.69 -8.13 5.55
C HIS A 69 -2.17 -8.22 5.75
N GLU A 70 -1.47 -9.15 5.10
CA GLU A 70 0.00 -9.22 5.16
C GLU A 70 0.66 -7.97 4.60
N SER A 71 0.12 -7.38 3.53
CA SER A 71 0.64 -6.13 2.96
C SER A 71 0.39 -4.96 3.88
N LEU A 72 -0.79 -4.91 4.52
CA LEU A 72 -1.09 -3.91 5.56
C LEU A 72 -0.13 -4.03 6.74
N MET A 73 0.13 -5.25 7.21
CA MET A 73 1.11 -5.48 8.28
C MET A 73 2.52 -5.04 7.89
N LYS A 74 2.96 -5.28 6.64
CA LYS A 74 4.24 -4.76 6.14
C LYS A 74 4.29 -3.24 6.18
N LEU A 75 3.21 -2.55 5.80
CA LEU A 75 3.12 -1.08 5.88
C LEU A 75 3.20 -0.60 7.33
N ILE A 76 2.44 -1.20 8.24
CA ILE A 76 2.43 -0.86 9.67
C ILE A 76 3.84 -1.04 10.26
N HIS A 77 4.46 -2.21 10.05
CA HIS A 77 5.82 -2.44 10.51
C HIS A 77 6.81 -1.43 9.87
N GLY A 78 6.64 -1.05 8.60
CA GLY A 78 7.45 -0.02 7.95
C GLY A 78 7.34 1.35 8.60
N ILE A 79 6.12 1.78 8.95
CA ILE A 79 5.86 3.05 9.66
C ILE A 79 6.55 3.05 11.03
N HIS A 80 6.56 1.91 11.72
CA HIS A 80 7.22 1.75 13.02
C HIS A 80 8.73 1.49 12.92
N GLY A 81 9.31 1.41 11.72
CA GLY A 81 10.72 1.08 11.51
C GLY A 81 11.07 -0.37 11.84
N GLU A 82 10.07 -1.24 11.96
CA GLU A 82 10.17 -2.67 12.25
C GLU A 82 10.22 -3.52 10.97
N TYR A 83 9.95 -2.91 9.83
CA TYR A 83 10.17 -3.52 8.53
C TYR A 83 11.51 -3.08 8.00
N GLU A 84 12.51 -3.97 8.06
CA GLU A 84 13.72 -3.80 7.26
C GLU A 84 13.37 -4.17 5.81
N PRO A 85 13.25 -3.21 4.87
CA PRO A 85 13.17 -3.57 3.46
C PRO A 85 14.41 -4.40 3.13
N GLN A 86 14.25 -5.53 2.44
CA GLN A 86 15.41 -6.23 1.87
C GLN A 86 16.23 -5.20 1.10
N PRO A 87 17.48 -4.95 1.48
CA PRO A 87 17.92 -3.57 1.52
C PRO A 87 18.33 -3.16 0.12
N GLN A 88 17.77 -2.06 -0.38
CA GLN A 88 18.43 -1.28 -1.43
C GLN A 88 19.92 -1.06 -1.07
N ARG A 89 20.25 -1.01 0.22
CA ARG A 89 21.62 -1.01 0.78
C ARG A 89 22.46 -2.24 0.41
N GLU A 90 21.91 -3.46 0.42
CA GLU A 90 22.62 -4.66 -0.03
C GLU A 90 22.73 -4.68 -1.55
N VAL A 91 21.68 -4.26 -2.26
CA VAL A 91 21.74 -4.11 -3.72
C VAL A 91 22.81 -3.09 -4.12
N PHE A 92 22.87 -1.92 -3.49
CA PHE A 92 23.90 -0.91 -3.72
C PHE A 92 25.28 -1.41 -3.31
N LYS A 93 25.42 -2.12 -2.18
CA LYS A 93 26.68 -2.74 -1.76
C LYS A 93 27.16 -3.79 -2.75
N LEU A 94 26.27 -4.64 -3.26
CA LEU A 94 26.57 -5.64 -4.29
C LEU A 94 26.93 -4.98 -5.63
N LEU A 95 26.26 -3.88 -6.00
CA LEU A 95 26.57 -3.10 -7.19
C LEU A 95 27.93 -2.39 -7.08
N GLU A 96 28.27 -1.85 -5.92
CA GLU A 96 29.59 -1.26 -5.64
C GLU A 96 30.70 -2.31 -5.67
N GLN A 97 30.47 -3.49 -5.08
CA GLN A 97 31.39 -4.62 -5.14
C GLN A 97 31.58 -5.12 -6.58
N ALA A 98 30.50 -5.24 -7.36
CA ALA A 98 30.57 -5.62 -8.77
C ALA A 98 31.36 -4.60 -9.61
N LYS A 99 31.16 -3.29 -9.37
CA LYS A 99 31.96 -2.23 -10.00
C LYS A 99 33.44 -2.32 -9.63
N ALA A 100 33.76 -2.55 -8.35
CA ALA A 100 35.14 -2.69 -7.89
C ALA A 100 35.84 -3.93 -8.48
N GLN A 101 35.08 -4.98 -8.78
CA GLN A 101 35.57 -6.20 -9.45
C GLN A 101 35.61 -6.09 -10.99
N GLY A 102 35.25 -4.93 -11.55
CA GLY A 102 35.27 -4.69 -13.00
C GLY A 102 34.17 -5.45 -13.77
N LEU A 103 33.19 -6.01 -13.07
CA LEU A 103 32.05 -6.69 -13.69
C LEU A 103 31.16 -5.65 -14.36
N LYS A 104 30.97 -5.80 -15.67
CA LYS A 104 30.02 -4.99 -16.43
C LYS A 104 28.69 -5.72 -16.51
N PRO A 105 27.54 -5.02 -16.45
CA PRO A 105 26.26 -5.65 -16.71
C PRO A 105 26.29 -6.26 -18.12
N CYS A 106 25.90 -7.53 -18.23
CA CYS A 106 25.68 -8.14 -19.54
C CYS A 106 24.58 -7.34 -20.26
N LYS A 107 24.86 -6.99 -21.51
CA LYS A 107 23.88 -6.36 -22.40
C LYS A 107 22.75 -7.31 -22.74
#